data_AF-A0A5N7ZGM9-F1
#
_entry.id   AF-A0A5N7ZGM9-F1
#
_cell.length_a   1.000
_cell.length_b   1.000
_cell.length_c   1.000
_cell.angle_alpha   90.00
_cell.angle_beta   90.00
_cell.angle_gamma   90.00
#
_symmetry.space_group_name_H-M   'P 1'
#
loop_
_entity.id
_entity.type
_entity.pdbx_description
1 polymer ?
#
loop_
_entity_poly.entity_id
_entity_poly.type
_entity_poly.pdbx_seq_one_letter_code
_entity_poly.pdbx_strand_id
1 'polypeptide(L)'
;PKVTTCSALTQEGIPDVWNTIEEYFTLTRENGYFHQKRKEQNQYWLLETINEQLKQNFYNHPDIQILLEENKKAVQNNEISPFAAAKLLLDNYFK
;
A
#
# COMPACT_ATOMS: atom_id res chain seq x y z
N PRO A 1 11.11 -5.51 20.98
CA PRO A 1 12.03 -4.80 20.04
C PRO A 1 13.41 -4.62 20.69
N LYS A 2 14.48 -5.04 20.00
CA LYS A 2 15.87 -4.79 20.42
C LYS A 2 16.39 -3.55 19.67
N VAL A 3 17.25 -2.77 20.32
CA VAL A 3 17.91 -1.58 19.74
C VAL A 3 19.41 -1.72 19.93
N THR A 4 20.18 -1.52 18.86
CA THR A 4 21.65 -1.57 18.86
C THR A 4 22.21 -0.43 17.99
N THR A 5 23.48 -0.09 18.19
CA THR A 5 24.21 0.90 17.38
C THR A 5 25.17 0.19 16.45
N CYS A 6 25.35 0.72 15.24
CA CYS A 6 26.37 0.26 14.30
C CYS A 6 26.91 1.43 13.47
N SER A 7 28.09 1.26 12.88
CA SER A 7 28.71 2.22 11.98
C SER A 7 29.24 1.49 10.75
N ALA A 8 28.64 1.79 9.60
CA ALA A 8 29.08 1.22 8.33
C ALA A 8 30.51 1.70 7.95
N LEU A 9 30.91 2.90 8.36
CA LEU A 9 32.22 3.47 8.05
C LEU A 9 33.35 2.80 8.84
N THR A 10 33.12 2.56 10.13
CA THR A 10 34.10 1.91 11.02
C THR A 10 33.93 0.41 11.11
N GLN A 11 32.91 -0.15 10.43
CA GLN A 11 32.52 -1.57 10.45
C GLN A 11 32.12 -2.10 11.84
N GLU A 12 31.82 -1.21 12.77
CA GLU A 12 31.48 -1.54 14.15
C GLU A 12 30.00 -1.92 14.29
N GLY A 13 29.71 -2.95 15.10
CA GLY A 13 28.35 -3.39 15.43
C GLY A 13 27.57 -4.07 14.30
N ILE A 14 28.13 -4.17 13.09
CA ILE A 14 27.49 -4.88 11.95
C ILE A 14 27.27 -6.37 12.25
N PRO A 15 28.24 -7.12 12.82
CA PRO A 15 28.03 -8.52 13.19
C PRO A 15 26.90 -8.70 14.23
N ASP A 16 26.80 -7.79 15.20
CA ASP A 16 25.78 -7.87 16.25
C ASP A 16 24.36 -7.62 15.72
N VAL A 17 24.23 -6.71 14.74
CA VAL A 17 22.98 -6.51 14.00
C VAL A 17 22.60 -7.79 13.24
N TRP A 18 23.56 -8.44 12.58
CA TRP A 18 23.31 -9.70 11.87
C TRP A 18 22.84 -10.81 12.82
N ASN A 19 23.54 -11.00 13.94
CA ASN A 19 23.14 -11.98 14.97
C ASN A 19 21.72 -11.70 15.47
N THR A 20 21.37 -10.43 15.70
CA THR A 20 20.01 -10.04 16.12
C THR A 20 18.95 -10.43 15.09
N ILE A 21 19.26 -10.28 13.78
CA ILE A 21 18.38 -10.69 12.69
C ILE A 21 18.23 -12.23 12.69
N GLU A 22 19.33 -12.97 12.82
CA GLU A 22 19.31 -14.44 12.86
C GLU A 22 18.50 -14.98 14.04
N GLU A 23 18.67 -14.42 15.24
CA GLU A 23 17.88 -14.75 16.42
C GLU A 23 16.38 -14.56 16.17
N TYR A 24 15.99 -13.47 15.51
CA TYR A 24 14.59 -13.22 15.14
C TYR A 24 14.07 -14.26 14.15
N PHE A 25 14.85 -14.62 13.14
CA PHE A 25 14.47 -15.67 12.19
C PHE A 25 14.31 -17.04 12.87
N THR A 26 15.23 -17.40 13.77
CA THR A 26 15.12 -18.63 14.56
C THR A 26 13.83 -18.63 15.38
N LEU A 27 13.61 -17.59 16.19
CA LEU A 27 12.43 -17.46 17.03
C LEU A 27 11.12 -17.56 16.21
N THR A 28 11.03 -16.82 15.11
CA THR A 28 9.81 -16.77 14.31
C THR A 28 9.56 -18.02 13.48
N ARG A 29 10.60 -18.77 13.11
CA ARG A 29 10.44 -20.06 12.43
C ARG A 29 10.02 -21.15 13.42
N GLU A 30 10.65 -21.20 14.59
CA GLU A 30 10.36 -22.18 15.64
C GLU A 30 8.92 -22.07 16.15
N ASN A 31 8.42 -20.84 16.35
CA ASN A 31 7.04 -20.62 16.78
C ASN A 31 6.02 -20.57 15.62
N GLY A 32 6.44 -20.83 14.38
CA GLY A 32 5.57 -20.85 13.19
C GLY A 32 5.11 -19.48 12.68
N TYR A 33 5.38 -18.39 13.40
CA TYR A 33 4.96 -17.03 13.05
C TYR A 33 5.49 -16.58 11.70
N PHE A 34 6.71 -16.99 11.33
CA PHE A 34 7.35 -16.63 10.08
C PHE A 34 6.50 -17.01 8.86
N HIS A 35 6.01 -18.25 8.83
CA HIS A 35 5.18 -18.75 7.73
C HIS A 35 3.79 -18.13 7.75
N GLN A 36 3.21 -17.92 8.93
CA GLN A 36 1.93 -17.25 9.07
C GLN A 36 1.99 -15.80 8.53
N LYS A 37 3.00 -15.03 8.93
CA LYS A 37 3.20 -13.66 8.45
C LYS A 37 3.42 -13.58 6.95
N ARG A 38 4.18 -14.52 6.37
CA ARG A 38 4.34 -14.57 4.90
C ARG A 38 3.03 -14.82 4.17
N LYS A 39 2.16 -15.69 4.69
CA LYS A 39 0.83 -15.92 4.09
C LYS A 39 -0.03 -14.65 4.16
N GLU A 40 -0.04 -13.96 5.30
CA GLU A 40 -0.75 -12.69 5.47
C GLU A 40 -0.22 -11.62 4.52
N GLN A 41 1.11 -11.49 4.41
CA GLN A 41 1.75 -10.55 3.47
C GLN A 41 1.41 -10.86 2.02
N ASN A 42 1.39 -12.14 1.63
CA ASN A 42 1.01 -12.53 0.26
C ASN A 42 -0.44 -12.15 -0.05
N GLN A 43 -1.36 -12.38 0.89
CA GLN A 43 -2.76 -11.97 0.73
C GLN A 43 -2.90 -10.46 0.64
N TYR A 44 -2.17 -9.72 1.48
CA TYR A 44 -2.13 -8.26 1.45
C TYR A 44 -1.65 -7.76 0.08
N TRP A 45 -0.51 -8.25 -0.41
CA TRP A 45 0.06 -7.81 -1.69
C TRP A 45 -0.82 -8.14 -2.89
N LEU A 46 -1.54 -9.27 -2.85
CA LEU A 46 -2.54 -9.60 -3.87
C LEU A 46 -3.63 -8.52 -3.94
N LEU A 47 -4.22 -8.16 -2.80
CA LEU A 47 -5.28 -7.15 -2.74
C LEU A 47 -4.76 -5.75 -3.10
N GLU A 48 -3.59 -5.36 -2.60
CA GLU A 48 -2.99 -4.07 -2.92
C GLU A 48 -2.66 -3.94 -4.41
N THR A 49 -2.19 -5.01 -5.05
CA THR A 49 -1.91 -5.01 -6.48
C THR A 49 -3.18 -4.82 -7.30
N ILE A 50 -4.27 -5.49 -6.92
CA ILE A 50 -5.58 -5.31 -7.56
C ILE A 50 -6.06 -3.86 -7.37
N ASN A 51 -6.00 -3.34 -6.15
CA ASN A 51 -6.44 -1.98 -5.82
C ASN A 51 -5.64 -0.92 -6.59
N GLU A 52 -4.32 -1.07 -6.63
CA GLU A 52 -3.44 -0.14 -7.33
C GLU A 52 -3.71 -0.16 -8.83
N GLN A 53 -3.84 -1.36 -9.43
CA GLN A 53 -4.15 -1.47 -10.85
C GLN A 53 -5.53 -0.87 -11.19
N LEU A 54 -6.55 -1.11 -10.36
CA LEU A 54 -7.88 -0.54 -10.55
C LEU A 54 -7.84 1.00 -10.45
N LYS A 55 -7.14 1.55 -9.46
CA LYS A 55 -6.96 3.00 -9.31
C LYS A 55 -6.23 3.59 -10.50
N GLN A 56 -5.11 3.00 -10.90
CA GLN A 56 -4.32 3.47 -12.04
C GLN A 56 -5.15 3.43 -13.32
N ASN A 57 -5.89 2.36 -13.57
CA ASN A 57 -6.75 2.26 -14.75
C ASN A 57 -7.85 3.33 -14.73
N PHE A 58 -8.52 3.52 -13.59
CA PHE A 58 -9.57 4.50 -13.43
C PHE A 58 -9.07 5.94 -13.66
N TYR A 59 -7.99 6.35 -12.99
CA TYR A 59 -7.47 7.71 -13.08
C TYR A 59 -6.72 8.01 -14.37
N ASN A 60 -6.30 6.99 -15.12
CA ASN A 60 -5.68 7.15 -16.44
C ASN A 60 -6.66 6.97 -17.61
N HIS A 61 -7.95 6.69 -17.34
CA HIS A 61 -8.95 6.59 -18.40
C HIS A 61 -9.28 7.99 -18.95
N PRO A 62 -9.10 8.27 -20.26
CA PRO A 62 -9.25 9.62 -20.82
C PRO A 62 -10.58 10.30 -20.49
N ASP A 63 -11.69 9.58 -20.65
CA ASP A 63 -13.03 10.13 -20.37
C ASP A 63 -13.25 10.42 -18.88
N ILE A 64 -12.66 9.59 -18.00
CA ILE A 64 -12.75 9.79 -16.55
C ILE A 64 -11.90 10.97 -16.12
N GLN A 65 -10.75 11.22 -16.73
CA GLN A 65 -9.93 12.38 -16.42
C GLN A 65 -10.69 13.69 -16.66
N ILE A 66 -11.40 13.78 -17.79
CA ILE A 66 -12.20 14.96 -18.12
C ILE A 66 -13.34 15.12 -17.11
N LEU A 67 -14.13 14.06 -16.91
CA LEU A 67 -15.27 14.09 -15.98
C LEU A 67 -14.83 14.35 -14.53
N LEU A 68 -13.66 13.85 -14.12
CA LEU A 68 -13.13 14.02 -12.78
C LEU A 68 -12.83 15.49 -12.49
N GLU A 69 -12.24 16.21 -13.43
CA GLU A 69 -11.95 17.64 -13.26
C GLU A 69 -13.23 18.50 -13.22
N GLU A 70 -14.22 18.17 -14.04
CA GLU A 70 -15.54 18.82 -14.01
C GLU A 70 -16.24 18.58 -12.66
N ASN A 71 -16.26 17.33 -12.20
CA ASN A 71 -16.93 16.96 -10.96
C ASN A 71 -16.21 17.50 -9.72
N LYS A 72 -14.87 17.61 -9.73
CA LYS A 72 -14.13 18.29 -8.64
C LYS A 72 -14.58 19.74 -8.48
N LYS A 73 -14.76 20.48 -9.58
CA LYS A 73 -15.25 21.87 -9.55
C LYS A 73 -16.69 21.94 -9.06
N ALA A 74 -17.57 21.07 -9.56
CA ALA A 74 -18.96 21.03 -9.12
C ALA A 74 -19.09 20.73 -7.61
N VAL A 75 -18.25 19.83 -7.07
CA VAL A 75 -18.19 19.56 -5.63
C VAL A 75 -17.72 20.79 -4.85
N GLN A 76 -16.65 21.46 -5.30
CA GLN A 76 -16.13 22.67 -4.66
C GLN A 76 -17.16 23.82 -4.64
N ASN A 77 -17.98 23.90 -5.69
CA ASN A 77 -19.04 24.89 -5.83
C ASN A 77 -20.34 24.51 -5.08
N ASN A 78 -20.39 23.36 -4.41
CA ASN A 78 -21.59 22.80 -3.76
C ASN A 78 -22.75 22.48 -4.73
N GLU A 79 -22.45 22.26 -6.00
CA GLU A 79 -23.43 21.91 -7.05
C GLU A 79 -23.81 20.42 -7.01
N ILE A 80 -22.90 19.58 -6.53
CA ILE A 80 -23.10 18.14 -6.36
C ILE A 80 -22.38 17.66 -5.09
N SER A 81 -22.95 16.67 -4.39
CA SER A 81 -22.26 16.09 -3.23
C SER A 81 -21.07 15.23 -3.69
N PRO A 82 -20.01 15.11 -2.87
CA PRO A 82 -18.85 14.27 -3.22
C PRO A 82 -19.24 12.80 -3.47
N PHE A 83 -20.25 12.29 -2.77
CA PHE A 83 -20.74 10.92 -2.95
C PHE A 83 -21.49 10.73 -4.29
N ALA A 84 -22.30 11.72 -4.69
CA ALA A 84 -23.01 11.67 -5.97
C ALA A 84 -22.04 11.81 -7.16
N ALA A 85 -21.05 12.70 -7.06
CA ALA A 85 -19.97 12.83 -8.04
C ALA A 85 -19.16 11.54 -8.18
N ALA A 86 -18.74 10.94 -7.07
CA ALA A 86 -18.00 9.66 -7.10
C ALA A 86 -18.82 8.54 -7.75
N LYS A 87 -20.13 8.44 -7.43
CA LYS A 87 -21.02 7.48 -8.07
C LYS A 87 -21.13 7.71 -9.58
N LEU A 88 -21.31 8.95 -10.02
CA LEU A 88 -21.38 9.29 -11.44
C LEU A 88 -20.11 8.86 -12.19
N LEU A 89 -18.94 9.13 -11.62
CA LEU A 89 -17.66 8.75 -12.23
C LEU A 89 -17.50 7.22 -12.30
N LEU A 90 -17.88 6.49 -11.25
CA LEU A 90 -17.84 5.02 -11.25
C LEU A 90 -18.85 4.42 -12.24
N ASP A 91 -20.08 4.95 -12.27
CA ASP A 91 -21.12 4.53 -13.22
C ASP A 91 -20.71 4.83 -14.66
N ASN A 92 -19.88 5.84 -14.92
CA ASN A 92 -19.32 6.11 -16.24
C ASN A 92 -18.18 5.15 -16.59
N TYR A 93 -17.30 4.84 -15.62
CA TYR A 93 -16.17 3.93 -15.82
C TYR A 93 -16.59 2.47 -16.11
N PHE A 94 -17.71 2.01 -15.53
CA PHE A 94 -18.21 0.65 -15.73
C PHE A 94 -19.22 0.50 -16.88
N LYS A 95 -19.50 1.56 -17.64
CA LYS A 95 -20.32 1.49 -18.86
C LYS A 95 -19.52 0.95 -20.03
#